data_AF-A0A535IV04-F1
#
_entry.id   AF-A0A535IV04-F1
#
_cell.length_a   1.000
_cell.length_b   1.000
_cell.length_c   1.000
_cell.angle_alpha   90.00
_cell.angle_beta   90.00
_cell.angle_gamma   90.00
#
_symmetry.space_group_name_H-M   'P 1'
#
loop_
_entity.id
_entity.type
_entity.pdbx_description
1 polymer ?
#
loop_
_entity_poly.entity_id
_entity_poly.type
_entity_poly.pdbx_seq_one_letter_code
_entity_poly.pdbx_strand_id
1 'polypeptide(L)'
;MMGLGMGMPPAKPKDFGGSFRRLFGTLRPERPLILGVIVLAVISVFFNVIGPKIMGNAINTIFEGALGKQLSDAGVTQQQAIAGARAAGNNQVADLLSGLHLNPAGIDFGALGGVLSILVGVYVVSSIFGWIQGWIMAGVTQRTVLKLRTDVDEKLGRLPLRYFDSHPRGDLLSRVTNDIDNIGQSLQQSLTQLMTSLLTIVGVLIMMLLISPILAIVSLLAVPASLVVTMVIIRRSQQQFVAQWASTGALNGHVEEMHTGHAIVK
;
A
#
# COMPACT_ATOMS: atom_id res chain seq x y z
N MET A 1 12.32 -26.60 -11.47
CA MET A 1 11.49 -26.52 -10.25
C MET A 1 11.94 -25.28 -9.48
N MET A 2 11.03 -24.34 -9.23
CA MET A 2 11.34 -23.05 -8.59
C MET A 2 11.80 -23.29 -7.14
N GLY A 3 13.07 -23.00 -6.87
CA GLY A 3 13.60 -22.97 -5.51
C GLY A 3 12.93 -21.83 -4.74
N LEU A 4 12.01 -22.18 -3.85
CA LEU A 4 11.59 -21.32 -2.75
C LEU A 4 12.85 -21.00 -1.94
N GLY A 5 13.37 -19.79 -2.11
CA GLY A 5 14.54 -19.30 -1.40
C GLY A 5 14.33 -19.44 0.11
N MET A 6 15.03 -20.40 0.71
CA MET A 6 15.13 -20.59 2.15
C MET A 6 15.87 -19.39 2.75
N GLY A 7 15.14 -18.33 3.08
CA GLY A 7 15.66 -17.21 3.84
C GLY A 7 15.71 -17.54 5.32
N MET A 8 16.90 -17.63 5.91
CA MET A 8 17.07 -17.55 7.36
C MET A 8 16.32 -16.33 7.92
N PRO A 9 15.81 -16.39 9.17
CA PRO A 9 15.18 -15.23 9.79
C PRO A 9 16.16 -14.04 9.73
N PRO A 10 15.72 -12.86 9.27
CA PRO A 10 16.62 -11.73 9.07
C PRO A 10 17.31 -11.38 10.39
N ALA A 11 18.64 -11.33 10.35
CA ALA A 11 19.46 -10.97 11.51
C ALA A 11 19.05 -9.59 12.03
N LYS A 12 18.92 -9.44 13.35
CA LYS A 12 18.56 -8.15 13.95
C LYS A 12 19.62 -7.09 13.60
N PRO A 13 19.22 -5.90 13.12
CA PRO A 13 20.17 -4.82 12.83
C PRO A 13 20.86 -4.38 14.12
N LYS A 14 22.20 -4.23 14.07
CA LYS A 14 23.03 -3.83 15.22
C LYS A 14 22.73 -2.40 15.71
N ASP A 15 22.39 -1.49 14.79
CA ASP A 15 21.96 -0.11 15.07
C ASP A 15 21.05 0.41 13.94
N PHE A 16 19.76 0.11 14.04
CA PHE A 16 18.77 0.54 13.05
C PHE A 16 18.54 2.06 13.08
N GLY A 17 18.40 2.63 14.29
CA GLY A 17 18.05 4.04 14.48
C GLY A 17 19.17 4.99 14.04
N GLY A 18 20.42 4.69 14.37
CA GLY A 18 21.57 5.47 13.94
C GLY A 18 21.76 5.45 12.42
N SER A 19 21.63 4.27 11.81
CA SER A 19 21.68 4.10 10.34
C SER A 19 20.59 4.89 9.63
N PHE A 20 19.35 4.83 10.14
CA PHE A 20 18.22 5.59 9.61
C PHE A 20 18.47 7.11 9.69
N ARG A 21 18.93 7.61 10.84
CA ARG A 21 19.23 9.03 11.02
C ARG A 21 20.34 9.53 10.09
N ARG A 22 21.35 8.69 9.83
CA ARG A 22 22.43 9.00 8.87
C ARG A 22 21.91 9.06 7.44
N LEU A 23 21.07 8.11 7.03
CA LEU A 23 20.45 8.07 5.70
C LEU A 23 19.51 9.26 5.45
N PHE A 24 18.73 9.68 6.45
CA PHE A 24 17.96 10.93 6.35
C PHE A 24 18.86 12.17 6.36
N GLY A 25 20.03 12.07 6.99
CA GLY A 25 21.08 13.08 6.91
C GLY A 25 21.62 13.25 5.48
N THR A 26 21.80 12.16 4.72
CA THR A 26 22.28 12.22 3.34
C THR A 26 21.26 12.83 2.37
N LEU A 27 19.96 12.76 2.69
CA LEU A 27 18.88 13.41 1.93
C LEU A 27 18.73 14.92 2.19
N ARG A 28 19.44 15.49 3.16
CA ARG A 28 19.32 16.93 3.50
C ARG A 28 19.51 17.89 2.32
N PRO A 29 20.43 17.67 1.37
CA PRO A 29 20.57 18.55 0.19
C PRO A 29 19.33 18.55 -0.72
N GLU A 30 18.55 17.47 -0.70
CA GLU A 30 17.40 17.24 -1.58
C GLU A 30 16.08 17.73 -0.97
N ARG A 31 16.11 18.37 0.20
CA ARG A 31 14.94 18.91 0.91
C ARG A 31 13.95 19.69 0.05
N PRO A 32 14.34 20.63 -0.82
CA PRO A 32 13.36 21.38 -1.61
C PRO A 32 12.59 20.48 -2.59
N LEU A 33 13.26 19.49 -3.18
CA LEU A 33 12.62 18.53 -4.07
C LEU A 33 11.71 17.58 -3.31
N ILE A 34 12.14 17.12 -2.13
CA ILE A 34 11.30 16.31 -1.24
C ILE A 34 10.05 17.09 -0.83
N LEU A 35 10.17 18.37 -0.47
CA LEU A 35 9.03 19.23 -0.15
C LEU A 35 8.07 19.36 -1.34
N GLY A 36 8.60 19.56 -2.55
CA GLY A 36 7.80 19.55 -3.78
C GLY A 36 7.06 18.22 -3.99
N VAL A 37 7.72 17.09 -3.75
CA VAL A 37 7.11 15.76 -3.78
C VAL A 37 5.99 15.65 -2.76
N ILE A 38 6.14 16.14 -1.53
CA ILE A 38 5.07 16.10 -0.52
C ILE A 38 3.83 16.82 -1.05
N VAL A 39 3.99 18.01 -1.62
CA VAL A 39 2.88 18.79 -2.17
C VAL A 39 2.19 18.05 -3.32
N LEU A 40 2.96 17.51 -4.27
CA LEU A 40 2.42 16.73 -5.38
C LEU A 40 1.70 15.47 -4.89
N ALA A 41 2.23 14.82 -3.85
CA ALA A 41 1.62 13.64 -3.22
C ALA A 41 0.28 13.99 -2.57
N VAL A 42 0.20 15.11 -1.84
CA VAL A 42 -1.06 15.59 -1.23
C VAL A 42 -2.12 15.80 -2.31
N ILE A 43 -1.77 16.46 -3.41
CA ILE A 43 -2.70 16.72 -4.53
C ILE A 43 -3.14 15.40 -5.18
N SER A 44 -2.20 14.51 -5.50
CA SER A 44 -2.48 13.21 -6.11
C SER A 44 -3.41 12.37 -5.23
N VAL A 45 -3.12 12.29 -3.93
CA VAL A 45 -3.92 11.53 -2.96
C VAL A 45 -5.30 12.15 -2.79
N PHE A 46 -5.41 13.48 -2.71
CA PHE A 46 -6.71 14.15 -2.61
C PHE A 46 -7.66 13.74 -3.75
N PHE A 47 -7.19 13.78 -5.00
CA PHE A 47 -7.98 13.35 -6.15
C PHE A 47 -8.31 11.85 -6.10
N ASN A 48 -7.37 11.02 -5.66
CA ASN A 48 -7.60 9.58 -5.53
C ASN A 48 -8.69 9.26 -4.50
N VAL A 49 -8.67 9.94 -3.35
CA VAL A 49 -9.61 9.72 -2.24
C VAL A 49 -11.02 10.27 -2.54
N ILE A 50 -11.15 11.26 -3.43
CA ILE A 50 -12.47 11.74 -3.87
C ILE A 50 -13.17 10.74 -4.81
N GLY A 51 -12.41 9.89 -5.51
CA GLY A 51 -12.91 8.92 -6.49
C GLY A 51 -14.09 8.06 -6.00
N PRO A 52 -14.00 7.41 -4.82
CA PRO A 52 -15.11 6.62 -4.25
C PRO A 52 -16.40 7.40 -4.05
N LYS A 53 -16.35 8.69 -3.70
CA LYS A 53 -17.55 9.53 -3.55
C LYS A 53 -18.21 9.80 -4.90
N ILE A 54 -17.40 10.12 -5.93
CA ILE A 54 -17.90 10.32 -7.30
C ILE A 54 -18.50 9.02 -7.84
N MET A 55 -17.84 7.89 -7.59
CA MET A 55 -18.34 6.56 -7.95
C MET A 55 -19.67 6.24 -7.25
N GLY A 56 -19.81 6.60 -5.97
CA GLY A 56 -21.06 6.46 -5.23
C GLY A 56 -22.23 7.19 -5.90
N ASN A 57 -22.00 8.41 -6.40
CA ASN A 57 -23.01 9.15 -7.15
C ASN A 57 -23.39 8.46 -8.47
N ALA A 58 -22.43 7.87 -9.18
CA ALA A 58 -22.72 7.10 -10.40
C ALA A 58 -23.57 5.86 -10.11
N ILE A 59 -23.27 5.15 -9.01
CA ILE A 59 -24.08 4.01 -8.55
C ILE A 59 -25.50 4.47 -8.20
N ASN A 60 -25.65 5.60 -7.52
CA ASN A 60 -26.96 6.17 -7.22
C ASN A 60 -27.76 6.45 -8.49
N THR A 61 -27.18 7.09 -9.52
CA THR A 61 -27.87 7.33 -10.80
C THR A 61 -28.36 6.05 -11.48
N ILE A 62 -27.55 4.99 -11.45
CA ILE A 62 -27.96 3.68 -12.00
C ILE A 62 -29.10 3.09 -11.17
N PHE A 63 -28.98 3.11 -9.84
CA PHE A 63 -29.93 2.48 -8.94
C PHE A 63 -31.27 3.22 -8.91
N GLU A 64 -31.25 4.55 -8.81
CA GLU A 64 -32.41 5.44 -8.86
C GLU A 64 -33.18 5.32 -10.18
N GLY A 65 -32.45 5.22 -11.31
CA GLY A 65 -33.06 5.00 -12.61
C GLY A 65 -33.63 3.60 -12.80
N ALA A 66 -32.90 2.56 -12.39
CA ALA A 66 -33.35 1.16 -12.54
C ALA A 66 -34.59 0.87 -11.69
N LEU A 67 -34.58 1.25 -10.40
CA LEU A 67 -35.74 1.10 -9.53
C LEU A 67 -36.90 2.01 -9.94
N GLY A 68 -36.60 3.25 -10.38
CA GLY A 68 -37.62 4.19 -10.83
C GLY A 68 -38.41 3.64 -12.02
N LYS A 69 -37.72 3.06 -13.01
CA LYS A 69 -38.36 2.38 -14.14
C LYS A 69 -39.16 1.15 -13.73
N GLN A 70 -38.60 0.31 -12.85
CA GLN A 70 -39.29 -0.89 -12.41
C GLN A 70 -40.61 -0.57 -11.67
N LEU A 71 -40.62 0.49 -10.86
CA LEU A 71 -41.82 0.95 -10.17
C LEU A 71 -42.82 1.62 -11.12
N SER A 72 -42.35 2.40 -12.10
CA SER A 72 -43.24 3.01 -13.10
C SER A 72 -43.88 1.96 -14.01
N ASP A 73 -43.12 0.94 -14.44
CA ASP A 73 -43.63 -0.20 -15.22
C ASP A 73 -44.68 -1.02 -14.43
N ALA A 74 -44.56 -1.07 -13.10
CA ALA A 74 -45.54 -1.68 -12.20
C ALA A 74 -46.74 -0.76 -11.86
N GLY A 75 -46.73 0.49 -12.31
CA GLY A 75 -47.75 1.50 -11.97
C GLY A 75 -47.74 1.93 -10.50
N VAL A 76 -46.65 1.67 -9.77
CA VAL A 76 -46.52 1.96 -8.35
C VAL A 76 -45.71 3.24 -8.16
N THR A 77 -46.25 4.21 -7.44
CA THR A 77 -45.51 5.42 -7.07
C THR A 77 -44.53 5.14 -5.93
N GLN A 78 -43.48 5.96 -5.81
CA GLN A 78 -42.51 5.85 -4.71
C GLN A 78 -43.18 5.87 -3.33
N GLN A 79 -44.21 6.72 -3.14
CA GLN A 79 -44.95 6.79 -1.89
C GLN A 79 -45.74 5.52 -1.58
N GLN A 80 -46.34 4.90 -2.60
CA GLN A 80 -47.03 3.61 -2.45
C GLN A 80 -46.04 2.48 -2.15
N ALA A 81 -44.86 2.48 -2.77
CA ALA A 81 -43.81 1.52 -2.48
C ALA A 81 -43.30 1.63 -1.04
N ILE A 82 -43.09 2.86 -0.55
CA ILE A 82 -42.70 3.14 0.85
C ILE A 82 -43.79 2.69 1.82
N ALA A 83 -45.05 3.04 1.55
CA ALA A 83 -46.19 2.65 2.38
C ALA A 83 -46.37 1.13 2.43
N GLY A 84 -46.24 0.45 1.29
CA GLY A 84 -46.29 -1.01 1.20
C GLY A 84 -45.14 -1.68 1.97
N ALA A 85 -43.91 -1.16 1.86
CA ALA A 85 -42.77 -1.67 2.61
C ALA A 85 -42.96 -1.53 4.13
N ARG A 86 -43.48 -0.39 4.60
CA ARG A 86 -43.81 -0.20 6.03
C ARG A 86 -44.93 -1.12 6.49
N ALA A 87 -45.97 -1.30 5.67
CA ALA A 87 -47.08 -2.21 5.97
C ALA A 87 -46.63 -3.68 6.07
N ALA A 88 -45.64 -4.08 5.27
CA ALA A 88 -44.99 -5.39 5.34
C ALA A 88 -43.99 -5.54 6.52
N GLY A 89 -43.85 -4.51 7.37
CA GLY A 89 -42.88 -4.48 8.46
C GLY A 89 -41.43 -4.22 8.04
N ASN A 90 -41.18 -3.92 6.76
CA ASN A 90 -39.84 -3.71 6.22
C ASN A 90 -39.43 -2.23 6.23
N ASN A 91 -39.19 -1.70 7.43
CA ASN A 91 -38.83 -0.30 7.63
C ASN A 91 -37.49 0.07 6.96
N GLN A 92 -36.54 -0.85 6.86
CA GLN A 92 -35.25 -0.61 6.21
C GLN A 92 -35.41 -0.34 4.71
N VAL A 93 -36.27 -1.11 4.02
CA VAL A 93 -36.55 -0.86 2.61
C VAL A 93 -37.31 0.44 2.41
N ALA A 94 -38.23 0.76 3.32
CA ALA A 94 -38.96 2.03 3.28
C ALA A 94 -38.02 3.24 3.45
N ASP A 95 -37.08 3.18 4.39
CA ASP A 95 -36.10 4.24 4.62
C ASP A 95 -35.14 4.38 3.45
N LEU A 96 -34.67 3.27 2.87
CA LEU A 96 -33.87 3.26 1.64
C LEU A 96 -34.63 3.94 0.51
N LEU A 97 -35.87 3.53 0.23
CA LEU A 97 -36.69 4.11 -0.84
C LEU A 97 -36.96 5.60 -0.61
N SER A 98 -37.07 6.05 0.65
CA SER A 98 -37.29 7.46 0.97
C SER A 98 -36.07 8.35 0.68
N GLY A 99 -34.86 7.78 0.73
CA GLY A 99 -33.61 8.50 0.46
C GLY A 99 -33.21 8.58 -1.02
N LEU A 100 -33.95 7.91 -1.91
CA LEU A 100 -33.66 7.85 -3.34
C LEU A 100 -34.47 8.88 -4.13
N HIS A 101 -33.86 9.48 -5.14
CA HIS A 101 -34.55 10.32 -6.11
C HIS A 101 -34.91 9.49 -7.35
N LEU A 102 -35.97 8.69 -7.25
CA LEU A 102 -36.34 7.75 -8.31
C LEU A 102 -36.72 8.47 -9.60
N ASN A 103 -36.09 8.08 -10.71
CA ASN A 103 -36.42 8.60 -12.03
C ASN A 103 -37.34 7.61 -12.77
N PRO A 104 -38.62 7.94 -13.01
CA PRO A 104 -39.56 7.04 -13.69
C PRO A 104 -39.21 6.80 -15.17
N ALA A 105 -38.36 7.64 -15.78
CA ALA A 105 -37.90 7.48 -17.17
C ALA A 105 -36.75 6.45 -17.31
N GLY A 106 -36.20 5.95 -16.20
CA GLY A 106 -35.08 5.01 -16.20
C GLY A 106 -33.73 5.64 -15.93
N ILE A 107 -32.67 4.90 -16.30
CA ILE A 107 -31.28 5.33 -16.10
C ILE A 107 -30.97 6.52 -17.02
N ASP A 108 -30.54 7.63 -16.44
CA ASP A 108 -30.04 8.78 -17.20
C ASP A 108 -28.59 8.52 -17.64
N PHE A 109 -28.44 7.97 -18.85
CA PHE A 109 -27.13 7.69 -19.45
C PHE A 109 -26.31 8.96 -19.73
N GLY A 110 -26.96 10.12 -19.91
CA GLY A 110 -26.28 11.39 -20.12
C GLY A 110 -25.62 11.88 -18.83
N ALA A 111 -26.38 11.94 -17.75
CA ALA A 111 -25.87 12.28 -16.42
C ALA A 111 -24.80 11.28 -15.96
N LEU A 112 -25.05 9.98 -16.14
CA LEU A 112 -24.09 8.93 -15.82
C LEU A 112 -22.77 9.08 -16.60
N GLY A 113 -22.86 9.32 -17.92
CA GLY A 113 -21.69 9.58 -18.76
C GLY A 113 -20.89 10.79 -18.31
N GLY A 114 -21.56 11.86 -17.87
CA GLY A 114 -20.91 13.04 -17.28
C GLY A 114 -20.15 12.74 -15.99
N VAL A 115 -20.78 12.03 -15.05
CA VAL A 115 -20.15 11.64 -13.77
C VAL A 115 -18.95 10.72 -14.00
N LEU A 116 -19.08 9.73 -14.89
CA LEU A 116 -17.97 8.83 -15.23
C LEU A 116 -16.82 9.54 -15.95
N SER A 117 -17.12 10.51 -16.83
CA SER A 117 -16.09 11.33 -17.48
C SER A 117 -15.32 12.18 -16.47
N ILE A 118 -16.00 12.75 -15.49
CA ILE A 118 -15.36 13.47 -14.37
C ILE A 118 -14.50 12.51 -13.56
N LEU A 119 -14.99 11.31 -13.24
CA LEU A 119 -14.23 10.29 -12.51
C LEU A 119 -12.93 9.91 -13.23
N VAL A 120 -12.99 9.68 -14.54
CA VAL A 120 -11.81 9.42 -15.37
C VAL A 120 -10.85 10.61 -15.32
N GLY A 121 -11.36 11.84 -15.50
CA GLY A 121 -10.54 13.05 -15.42
C GLY A 121 -9.83 13.20 -14.08
N VAL A 122 -10.53 12.93 -12.97
CA VAL A 122 -9.97 12.95 -11.61
C VAL A 122 -8.84 11.93 -11.44
N TYR A 123 -9.01 10.70 -11.93
CA TYR A 123 -7.96 9.69 -11.85
C TYR A 123 -6.78 9.97 -12.79
N VAL A 124 -7.01 10.54 -13.97
CA VAL A 124 -5.93 10.97 -14.87
C VAL A 124 -5.11 12.07 -14.21
N VAL A 125 -5.75 13.08 -13.62
CA VAL A 125 -5.07 14.16 -12.90
C VAL A 125 -4.28 13.61 -11.71
N SER A 126 -4.90 12.77 -10.88
CA SER A 126 -4.22 12.08 -9.77
C SER A 126 -2.98 11.31 -10.25
N SER A 127 -3.11 10.58 -11.37
CA SER A 127 -2.01 9.79 -11.96
C SER A 127 -0.89 10.66 -12.50
N ILE A 128 -1.19 11.79 -13.13
CA ILE A 128 -0.18 12.75 -13.62
C ILE A 128 0.65 13.28 -12.43
N PHE A 129 -0.01 13.74 -11.37
CA PHE A 129 0.69 14.20 -10.16
C PHE A 129 1.48 13.07 -9.50
N GLY A 130 0.90 11.86 -9.45
CA GLY A 130 1.54 10.63 -8.96
C GLY A 130 2.80 10.27 -9.73
N TRP A 131 2.74 10.39 -11.06
CA TRP A 131 3.86 10.12 -11.94
C TRP A 131 4.98 11.17 -11.80
N ILE A 132 4.63 12.46 -11.78
CA ILE A 132 5.60 13.54 -11.60
C ILE A 132 6.32 13.40 -10.25
N GLN A 133 5.60 13.14 -9.16
CA GLN A 133 6.25 12.94 -7.85
C GLN A 133 7.18 11.73 -7.87
N GLY A 134 6.80 10.64 -8.53
CA GLY A 134 7.60 9.42 -8.62
C GLY A 134 8.88 9.65 -9.42
N TRP A 135 8.78 10.40 -10.51
CA TRP A 135 9.94 10.79 -11.32
C TRP A 135 10.93 11.68 -10.55
N ILE A 136 10.43 12.67 -9.80
CA ILE A 136 11.28 13.53 -8.96
C ILE A 136 11.97 12.69 -7.86
N MET A 137 11.22 11.82 -7.17
CA MET A 137 11.77 10.94 -6.13
C MET A 137 12.80 9.94 -6.66
N ALA A 138 12.62 9.44 -7.88
CA ALA A 138 13.63 8.62 -8.55
C ALA A 138 14.93 9.40 -8.72
N GLY A 139 14.86 10.67 -9.18
CA GLY A 139 16.02 11.55 -9.28
C GLY A 139 16.72 11.80 -7.94
N VAL A 140 15.95 12.08 -6.88
CA VAL A 140 16.47 12.26 -5.50
C VAL A 140 17.20 11.00 -5.03
N THR A 141 16.61 9.83 -5.27
CA THR A 141 17.20 8.55 -4.89
C THR A 141 18.52 8.31 -5.63
N GLN A 142 18.55 8.50 -6.95
CA GLN A 142 19.74 8.24 -7.75
C GLN A 142 20.90 9.16 -7.39
N ARG A 143 20.64 10.44 -7.11
CA ARG A 143 21.67 11.37 -6.60
C ARG A 143 22.21 10.93 -5.23
N THR A 144 21.34 10.40 -4.38
CA THR A 144 21.74 9.87 -3.06
C THR A 144 22.59 8.61 -3.20
N VAL A 145 22.21 7.68 -4.07
CA VAL A 145 22.98 6.47 -4.38
C VAL A 145 24.35 6.81 -4.95
N LEU A 146 24.41 7.75 -5.90
CA LEU A 146 25.67 8.23 -6.47
C LEU A 146 26.59 8.79 -5.38
N LYS A 147 26.05 9.63 -4.49
CA LYS A 147 26.80 10.17 -3.36
C LYS A 147 27.33 9.07 -2.44
N LEU A 148 26.49 8.09 -2.09
CA LEU A 148 26.92 6.95 -1.26
C LEU A 148 28.05 6.16 -1.93
N ARG A 149 27.96 5.92 -3.25
CA ARG A 149 29.04 5.25 -4.01
C ARG A 149 30.34 6.06 -3.96
N THR A 150 30.29 7.37 -4.15
CA THR A 150 31.47 8.25 -4.04
C THR A 150 32.05 8.25 -2.63
N ASP A 151 31.21 8.41 -1.59
CA ASP A 151 31.66 8.41 -0.18
C ASP A 151 32.33 7.08 0.20
N VAL A 152 31.82 5.96 -0.32
CA VAL A 152 32.40 4.63 -0.08
C VAL A 152 33.70 4.44 -0.86
N ASP A 153 33.77 4.87 -2.12
CA ASP A 153 35.00 4.79 -2.92
C ASP A 153 36.15 5.61 -2.30
N GLU A 154 35.88 6.85 -1.91
CA GLU A 154 36.84 7.70 -1.19
C GLU A 154 37.30 7.07 0.12
N LYS A 155 36.38 6.39 0.82
CA LYS A 155 36.72 5.70 2.08
C LYS A 155 37.61 4.49 1.81
N LEU A 156 37.30 3.68 0.80
CA LEU A 156 38.12 2.52 0.41
C LEU A 156 39.54 2.95 0.03
N GLY A 157 39.71 4.05 -0.70
CA GLY A 157 41.03 4.58 -1.05
C GLY A 157 41.91 5.00 0.14
N ARG A 158 41.34 5.17 1.34
CA ARG A 158 42.07 5.59 2.56
C ARG A 158 42.28 4.46 3.57
N LEU A 159 41.80 3.24 3.30
CA LEU A 159 41.93 2.13 4.24
C LEU A 159 43.31 1.47 4.15
N PRO A 160 43.88 1.00 5.29
CA PRO A 160 45.17 0.32 5.28
C PRO A 160 45.08 -1.06 4.61
N LEU A 161 46.19 -1.52 4.03
CA LEU A 161 46.24 -2.81 3.31
C LEU A 161 45.70 -3.99 4.14
N ARG A 162 45.98 -4.01 5.45
CA ARG A 162 45.51 -5.03 6.40
C ARG A 162 43.98 -5.20 6.42
N TYR A 163 43.22 -4.16 6.11
CA TYR A 163 41.76 -4.25 6.00
C TYR A 163 41.35 -5.12 4.82
N PHE A 164 42.05 -4.98 3.68
CA PHE A 164 41.79 -5.76 2.47
C PHE A 164 42.27 -7.21 2.60
N ASP A 165 43.32 -7.47 3.39
CA ASP A 165 43.81 -8.83 3.65
C ASP A 165 42.87 -9.63 4.56
N SER A 166 42.06 -8.95 5.38
CA SER A 166 41.14 -9.56 6.34
C SER A 166 39.70 -9.71 5.83
N HIS A 167 39.39 -9.23 4.62
CA HIS A 167 38.05 -9.30 4.03
C HIS A 167 38.09 -9.87 2.61
N PRO A 168 37.19 -10.82 2.26
CA PRO A 168 37.09 -11.32 0.90
C PRO A 168 36.79 -10.20 -0.10
N ARG A 169 37.51 -10.16 -1.22
CA ARG A 169 37.29 -9.15 -2.28
C ARG A 169 35.84 -9.13 -2.77
N GLY A 170 35.18 -10.28 -2.82
CA GLY A 170 33.76 -10.39 -3.21
C GLY A 170 32.79 -9.76 -2.20
N ASP A 171 33.11 -9.80 -0.90
CA ASP A 171 32.29 -9.15 0.13
C ASP A 171 32.36 -7.62 -0.01
N LEU A 172 33.55 -7.09 -0.27
CA LEU A 172 33.74 -5.66 -0.52
C LEU A 172 32.97 -5.20 -1.77
N LEU A 173 33.11 -5.91 -2.89
CA LEU A 173 32.40 -5.57 -4.11
C LEU A 173 30.88 -5.62 -3.92
N SER A 174 30.37 -6.68 -3.28
CA SER A 174 28.93 -6.82 -3.01
C SER A 174 28.38 -5.70 -2.13
N ARG A 175 29.15 -5.22 -1.15
CA ARG A 175 28.71 -4.09 -0.31
C ARG A 175 28.69 -2.77 -1.07
N VAL A 176 29.63 -2.55 -1.98
CA VAL A 176 29.69 -1.32 -2.80
C VAL A 176 28.59 -1.31 -3.87
N THR A 177 28.28 -2.47 -4.45
CA THR A 177 27.27 -2.59 -5.49
C THR A 177 25.90 -2.91 -4.90
N ASN A 178 25.71 -4.15 -4.44
CA ASN A 178 24.41 -4.68 -4.04
C ASN A 178 23.83 -3.98 -2.81
N ASP A 179 24.62 -3.74 -1.75
CA ASP A 179 24.06 -3.10 -0.54
C ASP A 179 23.66 -1.65 -0.80
N ILE A 180 24.47 -0.90 -1.55
CA ILE A 180 24.14 0.48 -1.93
C ILE A 180 22.90 0.51 -2.84
N ASP A 181 22.79 -0.43 -3.78
CA ASP A 181 21.62 -0.54 -4.67
C ASP A 181 20.36 -0.93 -3.90
N ASN A 182 20.48 -1.86 -2.96
CA ASN A 182 19.40 -2.24 -2.05
C ASN A 182 18.96 -1.06 -1.18
N ILE A 183 19.90 -0.23 -0.69
CA ILE A 183 19.58 1.02 0.01
C ILE A 183 18.83 1.98 -0.92
N GLY A 184 19.29 2.14 -2.16
CA GLY A 184 18.63 2.98 -3.17
C GLY A 184 17.18 2.55 -3.43
N GLN A 185 16.96 1.28 -3.76
CA GLN A 185 15.62 0.74 -3.99
C GLN A 185 14.73 0.88 -2.75
N SER A 186 15.26 0.54 -1.57
CA SER A 186 14.52 0.64 -0.31
C SER A 186 14.14 2.08 0.00
N LEU A 187 15.03 3.03 -0.23
CA LEU A 187 14.78 4.46 -0.04
C LEU A 187 13.71 4.97 -1.02
N GLN A 188 13.81 4.61 -2.29
CA GLN A 188 12.82 5.01 -3.31
C GLN A 188 11.43 4.48 -2.99
N GLN A 189 11.31 3.18 -2.73
CA GLN A 189 10.02 2.54 -2.50
C GLN A 189 9.46 2.90 -1.13
N SER A 190 10.24 2.74 -0.06
CA SER A 190 9.73 2.94 1.31
C SER A 190 9.39 4.39 1.59
N LEU A 191 10.20 5.35 1.14
CA LEU A 191 9.93 6.76 1.41
C LEU A 191 8.68 7.25 0.68
N THR A 192 8.56 6.92 -0.61
CA THR A 192 7.38 7.24 -1.43
C THR A 192 6.13 6.54 -0.88
N GLN A 193 6.24 5.25 -0.52
CA GLN A 193 5.13 4.48 0.03
C GLN A 193 4.70 5.01 1.39
N LEU A 194 5.63 5.32 2.30
CA LEU A 194 5.31 5.87 3.62
C LEU A 194 4.59 7.21 3.50
N MET A 195 5.11 8.10 2.65
CA MET A 195 4.48 9.40 2.39
C MET A 195 3.05 9.23 1.84
N THR A 196 2.91 8.40 0.79
CA THR A 196 1.60 8.16 0.17
C THR A 196 0.64 7.47 1.14
N SER A 197 1.09 6.48 1.90
CA SER A 197 0.26 5.74 2.85
C SER A 197 -0.23 6.64 3.98
N LEU A 198 0.64 7.47 4.55
CA LEU A 198 0.25 8.43 5.60
C LEU A 198 -0.75 9.45 5.07
N LEU A 199 -0.48 10.02 3.89
CA LEU A 199 -1.39 10.97 3.25
C LEU A 199 -2.74 10.32 2.91
N THR A 200 -2.75 9.08 2.42
CA THR A 200 -3.98 8.34 2.12
C THR A 200 -4.76 8.04 3.38
N ILE A 201 -4.11 7.58 4.46
CA ILE A 201 -4.78 7.35 5.74
C ILE A 201 -5.44 8.63 6.23
N VAL A 202 -4.71 9.74 6.25
CA VAL A 202 -5.23 11.04 6.69
C VAL A 202 -6.35 11.52 5.75
N GLY A 203 -6.15 11.45 4.44
CA GLY A 203 -7.11 11.89 3.43
C GLY A 203 -8.41 11.09 3.49
N VAL A 204 -8.32 9.76 3.57
CA VAL A 204 -9.47 8.87 3.73
C VAL A 204 -10.18 9.15 5.04
N LEU A 205 -9.46 9.30 6.16
CA LEU A 205 -10.07 9.60 7.46
C LEU A 205 -10.85 10.93 7.42
N ILE A 206 -10.26 11.98 6.85
CA ILE A 206 -10.92 13.29 6.68
C ILE A 206 -12.18 13.12 5.83
N MET A 207 -12.09 12.44 4.68
CA MET A 207 -13.23 12.23 3.80
C MET A 207 -14.33 11.36 4.43
N MET A 208 -13.96 10.35 5.23
CA MET A 208 -14.91 9.54 5.98
C MET A 208 -15.63 10.38 7.04
N LEU A 209 -14.91 11.21 7.81
CA LEU A 209 -15.51 12.10 8.80
C LEU A 209 -16.45 13.14 8.15
N LEU A 210 -16.13 13.61 6.95
CA LEU A 210 -16.97 14.53 6.18
C LEU A 210 -18.24 13.86 5.62
N ILE A 211 -18.17 12.58 5.22
CA ILE A 211 -19.31 11.85 4.63
C ILE A 211 -20.23 11.29 5.73
N SER A 212 -19.67 10.58 6.72
CA SER A 212 -20.43 9.99 7.82
C SER A 212 -19.53 9.78 9.05
N PRO A 213 -19.65 10.66 10.07
CA PRO A 213 -18.89 10.55 11.31
C PRO A 213 -19.12 9.21 12.04
N ILE A 214 -20.33 8.65 11.95
CA ILE A 214 -20.69 7.40 12.64
C ILE A 214 -19.92 6.22 12.03
N LEU A 215 -19.94 6.09 10.71
CA LEU A 215 -19.20 5.02 10.01
C LEU A 215 -17.68 5.18 10.18
N ALA A 216 -17.19 6.43 10.25
CA ALA A 216 -15.79 6.71 10.54
C ALA A 216 -15.37 6.24 11.93
N ILE A 217 -16.19 6.45 12.97
CA ILE A 217 -15.88 5.96 14.33
C ILE A 217 -15.90 4.43 14.36
N VAL A 218 -16.89 3.81 13.70
CA VAL A 218 -16.97 2.34 13.61
C VAL A 218 -15.72 1.77 12.94
N SER A 219 -15.27 2.34 11.82
CA SER A 219 -14.06 1.89 11.13
C SER A 219 -12.79 2.16 11.97
N LEU A 220 -12.72 3.31 12.64
CA LEU A 220 -11.60 3.68 13.52
C LEU A 220 -11.46 2.74 14.72
N LEU A 221 -12.54 2.08 15.16
CA LEU A 221 -12.49 1.03 16.18
C LEU A 221 -12.21 -0.35 15.58
N ALA A 222 -12.83 -0.69 14.44
CA ALA A 222 -12.69 -1.99 13.80
C ALA A 222 -11.27 -2.26 13.28
N VAL A 223 -10.60 -1.25 12.70
CA VAL A 223 -9.25 -1.40 12.13
C VAL A 223 -8.19 -1.69 13.21
N PRO A 224 -8.08 -0.93 14.31
CA PRO A 224 -7.16 -1.28 15.40
C PRO A 224 -7.48 -2.63 16.04
N ALA A 225 -8.77 -2.96 16.21
CA ALA A 225 -9.15 -4.26 16.74
C ALA A 225 -8.67 -5.42 15.84
N SER A 226 -8.83 -5.30 14.53
CA SER A 226 -8.34 -6.31 13.57
C SER A 226 -6.81 -6.39 13.56
N LEU A 227 -6.11 -5.26 13.72
CA LEU A 227 -4.65 -5.23 13.86
C LEU A 227 -4.18 -5.97 15.12
N VAL A 228 -4.84 -5.77 16.26
CA VAL A 228 -4.52 -6.48 17.51
C VAL A 228 -4.71 -7.99 17.33
N VAL A 229 -5.84 -8.42 16.77
CA VAL A 229 -6.10 -9.84 16.49
C VAL A 229 -5.03 -10.42 15.55
N THR A 230 -4.71 -9.69 14.47
CA THR A 230 -3.69 -10.10 13.51
C THR A 230 -2.31 -10.21 14.16
N MET A 231 -1.93 -9.27 15.03
CA MET A 231 -0.64 -9.32 15.76
C MET A 231 -0.55 -10.51 16.70
N VAL A 232 -1.65 -10.87 17.37
CA VAL A 232 -1.72 -12.07 18.23
C VAL A 232 -1.51 -13.34 17.39
N ILE A 233 -2.18 -13.42 16.23
CA ILE A 233 -2.02 -14.56 15.30
C ILE A 233 -0.59 -14.65 14.79
N ILE A 234 0.00 -13.54 14.34
CA ILE A 234 1.38 -13.49 13.83
C ILE A 234 2.37 -13.97 14.90
N ARG A 235 2.26 -13.48 16.13
CA ARG A 235 3.18 -13.85 17.21
C ARG A 235 3.14 -15.35 17.50
N ARG A 236 1.96 -15.96 17.48
CA ARG A 236 1.79 -17.41 17.68
C ARG A 236 2.28 -18.20 16.46
N SER A 237 2.00 -17.70 15.26
CA SER A 237 2.41 -18.33 13.99
C SER A 237 3.93 -18.34 13.81
N GLN A 238 4.62 -17.24 14.15
CA GLN A 238 6.09 -17.17 14.08
C GLN A 238 6.79 -18.27 14.90
N GLN A 239 6.27 -18.61 16.09
CA GLN A 239 6.86 -19.68 16.91
C GLN A 239 6.73 -21.05 16.23
N GLN A 240 5.56 -21.34 15.65
CA GLN A 240 5.32 -22.59 14.93
C GLN A 240 6.14 -22.67 13.64
N PHE A 241 6.28 -21.56 12.92
CA PHE A 241 7.18 -21.50 11.78
C PHE A 241 8.60 -21.82 12.19
N VAL A 242 9.14 -21.20 13.24
CA VAL A 242 10.51 -21.49 13.72
C VAL A 242 10.69 -22.97 14.06
N ALA A 243 9.72 -23.60 14.73
CA ALA A 243 9.75 -25.03 15.02
C ALA A 243 9.72 -25.89 13.74
N GLN A 244 8.87 -25.53 12.77
CA GLN A 244 8.79 -26.19 11.48
C GLN A 244 10.10 -26.07 10.70
N TRP A 245 10.72 -24.88 10.66
CA TRP A 245 12.02 -24.66 10.03
C TRP A 245 13.12 -25.51 10.67
N ALA A 246 13.12 -25.64 12.01
CA ALA A 246 14.09 -26.49 12.71
C ALA A 246 13.93 -27.97 12.31
N SER A 247 12.69 -28.47 12.24
CA SER A 247 12.41 -29.85 11.80
C SER A 247 12.80 -30.09 10.34
N THR A 248 12.49 -29.15 9.44
CA THR A 248 12.88 -29.26 8.02
C THR A 248 14.40 -29.20 7.85
N GLY A 249 15.09 -28.37 8.63
CA GLY A 249 16.56 -28.32 8.65
C GLY A 249 17.18 -29.64 9.07
N ALA A 250 16.64 -30.29 10.11
CA ALA A 250 17.10 -31.61 10.54
C ALA A 250 16.89 -32.69 9.47
N LEU A 251 15.72 -32.69 8.81
CA LEU A 251 15.44 -33.63 7.73
C LEU A 251 16.37 -33.43 6.53
N ASN A 252 16.59 -32.18 6.11
CA ASN A 252 17.51 -31.86 5.02
C ASN A 252 18.95 -32.25 5.35
N GLY A 253 19.40 -32.00 6.58
CA GLY A 253 20.72 -32.43 7.04
C GLY A 253 20.88 -33.95 6.95
N HIS A 254 19.86 -34.72 7.36
CA HIS A 254 19.88 -36.17 7.26
C HIS A 254 19.89 -36.66 5.80
N VAL A 255 19.11 -36.04 4.91
CA VAL A 255 19.13 -36.34 3.47
C VAL A 255 20.50 -36.03 2.87
N GLU A 256 21.12 -34.91 3.24
CA GLU A 256 22.42 -34.49 2.76
C GLU A 256 23.53 -35.44 3.22
N GLU A 257 23.49 -35.90 4.48
CA GLU A 257 24.38 -36.91 5.04
C GLU A 257 24.23 -38.27 4.35
N MET A 258 22.99 -38.70 4.06
CA MET A 258 22.74 -39.95 3.33
C MET A 258 23.22 -39.87 1.87
N HIS A 259 23.02 -38.73 1.20
CA HIS A 259 23.43 -38.54 -0.19
C HIS A 259 24.96 -38.40 -0.33
N THR A 260 25.64 -37.72 0.61
CA THR A 260 27.11 -37.67 0.65
C THR A 260 27.73 -38.98 1.14
N GLY A 261 27.07 -39.69 2.06
CA GLY A 261 27.48 -41.00 2.55
C GLY A 261 27.33 -42.15 1.55
N HIS A 262 26.50 -41.99 0.51
CA HIS A 262 26.32 -42.99 -0.56
C HIS A 262 27.59 -43.24 -1.40
N ALA A 263 28.58 -42.33 -1.35
CA ALA A 263 29.90 -42.57 -1.95
C ALA A 263 30.80 -43.51 -1.12
N ILE A 264 30.44 -43.79 0.15
CA ILE A 264 31.29 -44.49 1.13
C ILE A 264 30.72 -45.87 1.52
N VAL A 265 29.41 -46.11 1.36
CA VAL A 265 28.78 -47.40 1.72
C VAL A 265 28.30 -48.13 0.46
N LYS A 266 29.03 -49.20 0.11
CA LYS A 266 28.62 -50.22 -0.87
C LYS A 266 27.77 -51.30 -0.22
#